data_AF-A0A382GLJ3-F1
#
_entry.id   AF-A0A382GLJ3-F1
#
_cell.length_a   1.000
_cell.length_b   1.000
_cell.length_c   1.000
_cell.angle_alpha   90.00
_cell.angle_beta   90.00
_cell.angle_gamma   90.00
#
_symmetry.space_group_name_H-M   'P 1'
#
loop_
_entity.id
_entity.type
_entity.pdbx_description
1 polymer ?
#
loop_
_entity_poly.entity_id
_entity_poly.type
_entity_poly.pdbx_seq_one_letter_code
_entity_poly.pdbx_strand_id
1 'polypeptide(L)'
;MTRSVFLSTINLSVKHIITDMVATAGTDCRQIMYNPDFCKNLTIIELTGLMAHECWHIAFMHKLREGDRNHVLWNKAADYVINNMLLDSGYTLPPGGLADKTYIDMSTEQVYDSLLTN
;
A
#
# COMPACT_ATOMS: atom_id res chain seq x y z
N MET A 1 -14.37 -9.81 6.66
CA MET A 1 -13.27 -9.10 7.34
C MET A 1 -12.35 -10.12 7.97
N THR A 2 -11.20 -10.39 7.36
CA THR A 2 -10.06 -11.01 8.05
C THR A 2 -9.63 -10.05 9.15
N ARG A 3 -9.89 -10.41 10.41
CA ARG A 3 -9.57 -9.58 11.58
C ARG A 3 -8.09 -9.73 11.91
N SER A 4 -7.23 -8.98 11.23
CA SER A 4 -5.80 -8.95 11.54
C SER A 4 -5.55 -8.04 12.75
N VAL A 5 -5.18 -8.63 13.88
CA VAL A 5 -4.77 -7.88 15.08
C VAL A 5 -3.55 -7.02 14.77
N PHE A 6 -2.60 -7.56 14.01
CA PHE A 6 -1.38 -6.85 13.60
C PHE A 6 -1.68 -5.56 12.82
N LEU A 7 -2.52 -5.65 11.78
CA LEU A 7 -2.87 -4.46 10.99
C LEU A 7 -3.70 -3.47 11.82
N SER A 8 -4.58 -3.97 12.69
CA SER A 8 -5.35 -3.12 13.60
C SER A 8 -4.44 -2.34 14.55
N THR A 9 -3.40 -2.98 15.09
CA THR A 9 -2.42 -2.33 15.96
C THR A 9 -1.69 -1.21 15.24
N ILE A 10 -1.18 -1.45 14.02
CA ILE A 10 -0.52 -0.40 13.21
C ILE A 10 -1.49 0.75 12.95
N ASN A 11 -2.68 0.43 12.44
CA ASN A 11 -3.69 1.39 12.04
C ASN A 11 -4.12 2.32 13.20
N LEU A 12 -4.27 1.77 14.41
CA LEU A 12 -4.63 2.52 15.61
C LEU A 12 -3.45 3.27 16.24
N SER A 13 -2.21 2.95 15.87
CA SER A 13 -1.00 3.57 16.42
C SER A 13 -0.50 4.77 15.61
N VAL A 14 -1.10 5.05 14.46
CA VAL A 14 -0.70 6.13 13.55
C VAL A 14 -1.75 7.21 13.44
N LYS A 15 -1.33 8.43 13.07
CA LYS A 15 -2.25 9.54 12.84
C LYS A 15 -2.94 9.39 11.48
N HIS A 16 -4.23 9.72 11.43
CA HIS A 16 -5.03 9.73 10.21
C HIS A 16 -5.32 11.16 9.78
N ILE A 17 -5.03 11.48 8.52
CA ILE A 17 -5.21 12.81 7.94
C ILE A 17 -6.11 12.71 6.71
N ILE A 18 -7.11 13.57 6.63
CA ILE A 18 -7.93 13.74 5.43
C ILE A 18 -7.37 14.95 4.67
N THR A 19 -6.97 14.75 3.43
CA THR A 19 -6.29 15.79 2.62
C THR A 19 -6.41 15.50 1.13
N ASP A 20 -6.43 16.55 0.32
CA ASP A 20 -6.38 16.54 -1.14
C ASP A 20 -4.95 16.51 -1.72
N MET A 21 -3.92 16.51 -0.87
CA MET A 21 -2.51 16.47 -1.31
C MET A 21 -2.08 15.14 -1.92
N VAL A 22 -2.83 14.07 -1.68
CA VAL A 22 -2.62 12.74 -2.29
C VAL A 22 -3.75 12.45 -3.26
N ALA A 23 -3.49 11.70 -4.33
CA ALA A 23 -4.53 11.36 -5.31
C ALA A 23 -5.52 10.32 -4.77
N THR A 24 -5.05 9.39 -3.94
CA THR A 24 -5.84 8.26 -3.41
C THR A 24 -5.66 8.15 -1.89
N ALA A 25 -4.63 7.44 -1.43
CA ALA A 25 -4.13 7.42 -0.08
C ALA A 25 -2.59 7.34 -0.12
N GLY A 26 -1.95 7.52 1.02
CA GLY A 26 -0.51 7.33 1.12
C GLY A 26 -0.02 7.46 2.55
N THR A 27 1.23 7.06 2.79
CA THR A 27 1.87 7.15 4.10
C THR A 27 3.32 7.59 4.00
N ASP A 28 3.78 8.31 5.02
CA ASP A 28 5.19 8.65 5.28
C ASP A 28 5.80 7.78 6.41
N CYS A 29 5.15 6.64 6.72
CA CYS A 29 5.42 5.77 7.85
C CYS A 29 5.14 6.36 9.25
N ARG A 30 4.59 7.58 9.36
CA ARG A 30 4.16 8.19 10.63
C ARG A 30 2.66 8.46 10.67
N GLN A 31 2.09 8.77 9.52
CA GLN A 31 0.67 9.04 9.34
C GLN A 31 0.16 8.40 8.06
N ILE A 32 -1.15 8.18 8.00
CA ILE A 32 -1.85 7.77 6.78
C ILE A 32 -2.72 8.94 6.33
N MET A 33 -2.58 9.31 5.06
CA MET A 33 -3.30 10.38 4.39
C MET A 33 -4.33 9.77 3.45
N TYR A 34 -5.55 10.32 3.44
CA TYR A 34 -6.64 9.86 2.61
C TYR A 34 -7.24 11.02 1.83
N ASN A 35 -7.42 10.82 0.53
CA ASN A 35 -8.18 11.72 -0.31
C ASN A 35 -9.68 11.46 -0.13
N PRO A 36 -10.46 12.43 0.38
CA PRO A 36 -11.89 12.24 0.60
C PRO A 36 -12.67 11.98 -0.69
N ASP A 37 -12.26 12.58 -1.82
CA ASP A 37 -12.91 12.40 -3.11
C ASP A 37 -12.65 11.02 -3.72
N PHE A 38 -11.52 10.41 -3.41
CA PHE A 38 -11.27 9.01 -3.75
C PHE A 38 -12.08 8.09 -2.84
N CYS A 39 -11.95 8.26 -1.52
CA CYS A 39 -12.56 7.37 -0.53
C CYS A 39 -14.10 7.35 -0.56
N LYS A 40 -14.76 8.45 -0.92
CA LYS A 40 -16.24 8.50 -1.01
C LYS A 40 -16.84 7.53 -2.03
N ASN A 41 -16.05 7.13 -3.02
CA ASN A 41 -16.49 6.22 -4.08
C ASN A 41 -16.20 4.75 -3.76
N LEU A 42 -15.57 4.46 -2.63
CA LEU A 42 -15.20 3.11 -2.23
C LEU A 42 -16.29 2.48 -1.36
N THR A 43 -16.52 1.19 -1.56
CA THR A 43 -17.24 0.38 -0.58
C THR A 43 -16.42 0.27 0.72
N ILE A 44 -17.08 -0.07 1.83
CA ILE A 44 -16.39 -0.30 3.11
C ILE A 44 -15.32 -1.39 2.98
N ILE A 45 -15.56 -2.40 2.13
CA ILE A 45 -14.61 -3.50 1.92
C ILE A 45 -13.37 -3.00 1.18
N GLU A 46 -13.53 -2.22 0.11
CA GLU A 46 -12.42 -1.62 -0.63
C GLU A 46 -11.64 -0.61 0.22
N LEU A 47 -12.33 0.22 1.00
CA LEU A 47 -11.68 1.13 1.93
C LEU A 47 -10.86 0.37 2.98
N THR A 48 -11.38 -0.74 3.50
CA THR A 48 -10.63 -1.61 4.42
C THR A 48 -9.38 -2.17 3.74
N GLY A 49 -9.47 -2.58 2.47
CA GLY A 49 -8.33 -3.02 1.68
C GLY A 49 -7.29 -1.92 1.46
N LEU A 50 -7.72 -0.69 1.17
CA LEU A 50 -6.85 0.48 1.05
C LEU A 50 -6.12 0.78 2.36
N MET A 51 -6.81 0.76 3.50
CA MET A 51 -6.17 0.95 4.80
C MET A 51 -5.16 -0.15 5.12
N ALA A 52 -5.48 -1.40 4.77
CA ALA A 52 -4.56 -2.52 4.93
C ALA A 52 -3.30 -2.35 4.06
N HIS A 53 -3.46 -1.86 2.82
CA HIS A 53 -2.36 -1.53 1.92
C HIS A 53 -1.42 -0.49 2.53
N GLU A 54 -1.96 0.62 3.03
CA GLU A 54 -1.15 1.66 3.69
C GLU A 54 -0.45 1.12 4.95
N CYS A 55 -1.13 0.30 5.75
CA CYS A 55 -0.51 -0.34 6.92
C CYS A 55 0.70 -1.22 6.53
N TRP A 56 0.65 -1.91 5.38
CA TRP A 56 1.78 -2.71 4.92
C TRP A 56 2.96 -1.87 4.44
N HIS A 57 2.74 -0.70 3.84
CA HIS A 57 3.83 0.25 3.58
C HIS A 57 4.58 0.64 4.85
N ILE A 58 3.84 0.83 5.95
CA ILE A 58 4.43 1.11 7.28
C ILE A 58 5.13 -0.13 7.83
N ALA A 59 4.47 -1.29 7.84
CA ALA A 59 5.01 -2.54 8.37
C ALA A 59 6.33 -2.95 7.69
N PHE A 60 6.40 -2.78 6.37
CA PHE A 60 7.59 -3.06 5.58
C PHE A 60 8.58 -1.92 5.53
N MET A 61 8.30 -0.80 6.21
CA MET A 61 9.18 0.37 6.29
C MET A 61 9.58 0.87 4.90
N HIS A 62 8.67 0.86 3.92
CA HIS A 62 9.01 1.16 2.53
C HIS A 62 9.60 2.55 2.35
N LYS A 63 9.14 3.54 3.13
CA LYS A 63 9.72 4.89 3.07
C LYS A 63 11.16 4.95 3.58
N LEU A 64 11.50 4.14 4.60
CA LEU A 64 12.84 4.09 5.16
C LEU A 64 13.81 3.26 4.31
N ARG A 65 13.31 2.22 3.65
CA ARG A 65 14.09 1.33 2.77
C ARG A 65 14.35 1.92 1.39
N GLU A 66 13.61 2.95 0.98
CA GLU A 66 13.74 3.62 -0.32
C GLU A 66 15.19 4.03 -0.63
N GLY A 67 15.85 4.71 0.32
CA GLY A 67 17.21 5.24 0.13
C GLY A 67 17.28 6.23 -1.04
N ASP A 68 18.28 6.08 -1.91
CA ASP A 68 18.49 6.93 -3.10
C ASP A 68 17.80 6.40 -4.37
N ARG A 69 16.90 5.41 -4.23
CA ARG A 69 16.18 4.82 -5.37
C ARG A 69 15.20 5.82 -5.99
N ASN A 70 14.81 5.57 -7.25
CA ASN A 70 13.77 6.35 -7.89
C ASN A 70 12.44 6.14 -7.16
N HIS A 71 11.90 7.22 -6.59
CA HIS A 71 10.68 7.20 -5.79
C HIS A 71 9.49 6.52 -6.49
N VAL A 72 9.26 6.84 -7.76
CA VAL A 72 8.11 6.35 -8.52
C VAL A 72 8.23 4.84 -8.76
N LEU A 73 9.41 4.37 -9.17
CA LEU A 73 9.63 2.94 -9.40
C LEU A 73 9.62 2.15 -8.09
N TRP A 74 10.17 2.71 -7.01
CA TRP A 74 10.16 2.09 -5.69
C TRP A 74 8.74 1.93 -5.15
N ASN A 75 7.91 2.97 -5.26
CA ASN A 75 6.52 2.91 -4.85
C ASN A 75 5.75 1.87 -5.68
N LYS A 76 5.94 1.83 -7.00
CA LYS A 76 5.32 0.79 -7.85
C LYS A 76 5.74 -0.63 -7.43
N ALA A 77 7.03 -0.85 -7.17
CA ALA A 77 7.54 -2.14 -6.73
C ALA A 77 6.90 -2.58 -5.41
N ALA A 78 6.81 -1.66 -4.45
CA ALA A 78 6.17 -1.88 -3.17
C ALA A 78 4.68 -2.22 -3.33
N ASP A 79 3.98 -1.49 -4.18
CA ASP A 79 2.55 -1.69 -4.44
C ASP A 79 2.28 -3.06 -5.06
N TYR A 80 3.10 -3.51 -6.03
CA TYR A 80 2.96 -4.86 -6.60
C TYR A 80 3.05 -5.95 -5.54
N VAL A 81 4.05 -5.86 -4.66
CA VAL A 81 4.25 -6.83 -3.57
C VAL A 81 3.07 -6.82 -2.60
N ILE A 82 2.68 -5.64 -2.10
CA ILE A 82 1.59 -5.50 -1.13
C ILE A 82 0.27 -5.95 -1.72
N ASN A 83 -0.05 -5.52 -2.94
CA ASN A 83 -1.34 -5.82 -3.55
C ASN A 83 -1.47 -7.31 -3.85
N ASN A 84 -0.42 -7.96 -4.35
CA ASN A 84 -0.42 -9.42 -4.54
C ASN A 84 -0.67 -10.15 -3.22
N MET A 85 0.03 -9.76 -2.14
CA MET A 85 -0.15 -10.36 -0.81
C MET A 85 -1.56 -10.17 -0.25
N LEU A 86 -2.13 -8.97 -0.41
CA LEU A 86 -3.47 -8.66 0.07
C LEU A 86 -4.55 -9.40 -0.70
N LEU A 87 -4.42 -9.50 -2.03
CA LEU A 87 -5.34 -10.25 -2.87
C LEU A 87 -5.31 -11.74 -2.54
N ASP A 88 -4.12 -12.33 -2.35
CA ASP A 88 -3.97 -13.72 -1.91
C ASP A 88 -4.59 -13.96 -0.52
N SER A 89 -4.47 -12.96 0.37
CA SER A 89 -5.10 -12.97 1.70
C SER A 89 -6.61 -12.70 1.70
N GLY A 90 -7.24 -12.57 0.52
CA GLY A 90 -8.69 -12.39 0.37
C GLY A 90 -9.22 -10.97 0.64
N TYR A 91 -8.36 -9.95 0.59
CA TYR A 91 -8.80 -8.56 0.63
C TYR A 91 -9.34 -8.11 -0.74
N THR A 92 -10.27 -7.16 -0.72
CA THR A 92 -10.70 -6.43 -1.91
C THR A 92 -9.99 -5.09 -1.94
N LEU A 93 -9.27 -4.81 -3.03
CA LEU A 93 -8.56 -3.55 -3.23
C LEU A 93 -9.39 -2.62 -4.12
N PRO A 94 -9.24 -1.29 -3.99
CA PRO A 94 -9.82 -0.34 -4.92
C PRO A 94 -9.40 -0.60 -6.37
N PRO A 95 -10.22 -0.19 -7.37
CA PRO A 95 -9.86 -0.30 -8.76
C PRO A 95 -8.59 0.51 -9.08
N GLY A 96 -7.79 0.03 -10.02
CA GLY A 96 -6.55 0.70 -10.45
C GLY A 96 -5.31 0.35 -9.62
N GLY A 97 -5.41 -0.57 -8.65
CA GLY A 97 -4.25 -1.10 -7.93
C GLY A 97 -3.28 -1.87 -8.84
N LEU A 98 -1.99 -1.74 -8.55
CA LEU A 98 -0.92 -2.46 -9.25
C LEU A 98 -0.79 -3.89 -8.73
N ALA A 99 -1.25 -4.88 -9.49
CA ALA A 99 -1.09 -6.29 -9.17
C ALA A 99 -0.65 -7.06 -10.42
N ASP A 100 0.38 -7.88 -10.30
CA ASP A 100 0.90 -8.70 -11.39
C ASP A 100 1.45 -10.01 -10.80
N LYS A 101 0.94 -11.14 -11.30
CA LYS A 101 1.32 -12.47 -10.83
C LYS A 101 2.80 -12.79 -11.04
N THR A 102 3.46 -12.08 -11.96
CA THR A 102 4.89 -12.21 -12.23
C THR A 102 5.74 -11.85 -11.00
N TYR A 103 5.23 -11.00 -10.11
CA TYR A 103 5.92 -10.53 -8.91
C TYR A 103 5.51 -11.26 -7.62
N ILE A 104 4.80 -12.38 -7.72
CA ILE A 104 4.48 -13.21 -6.54
C ILE A 104 5.77 -13.76 -5.92
N ASP A 105 5.81 -13.82 -4.59
CA ASP A 105 6.96 -14.28 -3.78
C ASP A 105 8.27 -13.48 -3.96
N MET A 106 8.22 -12.33 -4.65
CA MET A 106 9.35 -11.42 -4.77
C MET A 106 9.32 -10.34 -3.68
N SER A 107 10.52 -9.93 -3.24
CA SER A 107 10.70 -8.76 -2.40
C SER A 107 10.56 -7.46 -3.20
N THR A 108 10.26 -6.35 -2.51
CA THR A 108 10.19 -5.01 -3.10
C THR A 108 11.45 -4.64 -3.88
N GLU A 109 12.63 -5.01 -3.36
CA GLU A 109 13.92 -4.79 -4.04
C GLU A 109 14.02 -5.59 -5.34
N GLN A 110 13.66 -6.87 -5.33
CA GLN A 110 13.71 -7.70 -6.53
C GLN A 110 12.74 -7.18 -7.61
N VAL A 111 11.55 -6.74 -7.22
CA VAL A 111 10.59 -6.13 -8.15
C VAL A 111 11.13 -4.80 -8.68
N TYR A 112 11.73 -3.96 -7.83
CA TYR A 112 12.35 -2.71 -8.24
C TYR A 112 13.47 -2.94 -9.27
N ASP A 113 14.36 -3.90 -9.02
CA ASP A 113 15.44 -4.25 -9.94
C ASP A 113 14.87 -4.74 -11.28
N SER A 114 13.79 -5.53 -11.27
CA SER A 114 13.09 -5.95 -12.48
C SER A 114 12.44 -4.79 -13.24
N LEU A 115 11.96 -3.74 -12.55
CA LEU A 115 11.38 -2.55 -13.18
C LEU A 115 12.44 -1.63 -13.79
N LEU A 116 13.71 -1.71 -13.35
CA LEU A 116 14.82 -0.97 -13.95
C LEU A 116 15.32 -1.59 -15.26
N THR A 117 15.18 -2.91 -15.41
CA THR A 117 15.67 -3.65 -16.57
C THR A 117 14.72 -3.71 -17.75
N ASN A 118 13.46 -3.32 -17.55
CA ASN A 118 12.41 -3.26 -18.58
C ASN A 118 12.23 -1.84 -19.11
#